data_AF-A0A1Q9S139-F1
#
_entry.id   AF-A0A1Q9S139-F1
#
_cell.length_a   1.000
_cell.length_b   1.000
_cell.length_c   1.000
_cell.angle_alpha   90.00
_cell.angle_beta   90.00
_cell.angle_gamma   90.00
#
_symmetry.space_group_name_H-M   'P 1'
#
loop_
_entity.id
_entity.type
_entity.pdbx_description
1 polymer ?
#
loop_
_entity_poly.entity_id
_entity_poly.type
_entity_poly.pdbx_seq_one_letter_code
_entity_poly.pdbx_strand_id
1 'polypeptide(L)'
;MRPDPAAFHSAAFADGRRLRERSHRRRARHEARMEAHMARAEMHRARHMRRMARRRAGRPFAAVALVLLLFVAAAGGAEQALNVAMFAVLFIAITAITGPALLIGGAAVALTRRSRRRGPVAAGTAPIPARPAAPPRPEAAWQKARARFDALRAEYAAFECDPMAVLHRPALADVSVASTARFVDAFAEAQALDTDAFPPAAHATSFGSAVDRAERAWRAAVDAADRIRLSGLSPAERGAVERVIKLLTTARDSDNDAERLAAYTRARAELAKLDRTGVIHLPHTAAAALDDAARGALPA
;
A
#
# COMPACT_ATOMS: atom_id res chain seq x y z
N MET A 1 9.07 26.58 -76.08
CA MET A 1 9.68 27.21 -74.89
C MET A 1 10.16 26.11 -73.95
N ARG A 2 11.48 25.89 -73.85
CA ARG A 2 12.09 24.88 -72.99
C ARG A 2 12.29 25.52 -71.61
N PRO A 3 11.73 24.98 -70.52
CA PRO A 3 11.84 25.62 -69.20
C PRO A 3 13.29 25.63 -68.75
N ASP A 4 13.70 26.76 -68.18
CA ASP A 4 15.07 27.00 -67.73
C ASP A 4 15.41 26.06 -66.54
N PRO A 5 16.37 25.13 -66.70
CA PRO A 5 16.75 24.20 -65.64
C PRO A 5 17.34 24.89 -64.41
N ALA A 6 17.83 26.13 -64.52
CA ALA A 6 18.34 26.89 -63.39
C ALA A 6 17.23 27.29 -62.40
N ALA A 7 16.00 27.48 -62.87
CA ALA A 7 14.86 27.85 -62.04
C ALA A 7 14.41 26.70 -61.11
N PHE A 8 14.56 25.44 -61.54
CA PHE A 8 14.17 24.28 -60.73
C PHE A 8 15.15 24.02 -59.57
N HIS A 9 16.45 24.24 -59.78
CA HIS A 9 17.43 24.06 -58.71
C HIS A 9 17.27 25.12 -57.61
N SER A 10 17.02 26.39 -57.95
CA SER A 10 16.83 27.44 -56.93
C SER A 10 15.60 27.20 -56.05
N ALA A 11 14.51 26.69 -56.63
CA ALA A 11 13.28 26.36 -55.91
C ALA A 11 13.48 25.22 -54.90
N ALA A 12 14.19 24.15 -55.28
CA ALA A 12 14.47 23.01 -54.40
C ALA A 12 15.35 23.41 -53.19
N PHE A 13 16.35 24.28 -53.40
CA PHE A 13 17.18 24.79 -52.31
C PHE A 13 16.41 25.75 -51.37
N ALA A 14 15.47 26.54 -51.90
CA ALA A 14 14.60 27.38 -51.08
C ALA A 14 13.69 26.54 -50.17
N ASP A 15 13.16 25.43 -50.68
CA ASP A 15 12.25 24.57 -49.92
C ASP A 15 12.96 23.78 -48.82
N GLY A 16 14.19 23.30 -49.09
CA GLY A 16 15.04 22.65 -48.09
C GLY A 16 15.43 23.57 -46.91
N ARG A 17 15.60 24.88 -47.14
CA ARG A 17 15.80 25.85 -46.06
C ARG A 17 14.55 26.04 -45.21
N ARG A 18 13.37 26.14 -45.83
CA ARG A 18 12.08 26.27 -45.13
C ARG A 18 11.77 25.04 -44.27
N LEU A 19 12.10 23.84 -44.74
CA LEU A 19 11.94 22.59 -43.99
C LEU A 19 12.83 22.54 -42.74
N ARG A 20 14.12 22.92 -42.86
CA ARG A 20 15.02 23.03 -41.71
C ARG A 20 14.56 24.06 -40.71
N GLU A 21 14.11 25.22 -41.16
CA GLU A 21 13.61 26.25 -40.27
C GLU A 21 12.35 25.81 -39.51
N ARG A 22 11.44 25.09 -40.18
CA ARG A 22 10.26 24.49 -39.54
C ARG A 22 10.63 23.42 -38.50
N SER A 23 11.64 22.59 -38.77
CA SER A 23 12.06 21.56 -37.81
C SER A 23 12.70 22.18 -36.56
N HIS A 24 13.55 23.21 -36.72
CA HIS A 24 14.11 23.97 -35.60
C HIS A 24 13.02 24.63 -34.76
N ARG A 25 12.02 25.29 -35.39
CA ARG A 25 10.90 25.89 -34.66
C ARG A 25 10.07 24.85 -33.90
N ARG A 26 9.86 23.65 -34.45
CA ARG A 26 9.13 22.56 -33.77
C ARG A 26 9.91 22.04 -32.57
N ARG A 27 11.23 21.84 -32.71
CA ARG A 27 12.11 21.39 -31.63
C ARG A 27 12.15 22.41 -30.48
N ALA A 28 12.35 23.68 -30.78
CA ALA A 28 12.36 24.75 -29.77
C ALA A 28 11.02 24.84 -29.01
N ARG A 29 9.87 24.68 -29.70
CA ARG A 29 8.55 24.63 -29.06
C ARG A 29 8.38 23.42 -28.15
N HIS A 30 8.97 22.27 -28.51
CA HIS A 30 8.90 21.06 -27.70
C HIS A 30 9.75 21.19 -26.43
N GLU A 31 10.97 21.72 -26.56
CA GLU A 31 11.88 22.01 -25.44
C GLU A 31 11.24 23.01 -24.46
N ALA A 32 10.67 24.11 -24.95
CA ALA A 32 9.95 25.07 -24.10
C ALA A 32 8.74 24.47 -23.36
N ARG A 33 8.00 23.54 -23.99
CA ARG A 33 6.89 22.83 -23.33
C ARG A 33 7.38 21.87 -22.25
N MET A 34 8.50 21.19 -22.49
CA MET A 34 9.14 20.29 -21.54
C MET A 34 9.65 21.04 -20.30
N GLU A 35 10.32 22.17 -20.49
CA GLU A 35 10.76 23.05 -19.41
C GLU A 35 9.59 23.55 -18.57
N ALA A 36 8.52 24.03 -19.22
CA ALA A 36 7.32 24.48 -18.52
C ALA A 36 6.65 23.35 -17.71
N HIS A 37 6.67 22.11 -18.21
CA HIS A 37 6.15 20.95 -17.48
C HIS A 37 7.02 20.59 -16.27
N MET A 38 8.35 20.60 -16.42
CA MET A 38 9.28 20.35 -15.30
C MET A 38 9.14 21.41 -14.21
N ALA A 39 9.06 22.69 -14.58
CA ALA A 39 8.84 23.79 -13.62
C ALA A 39 7.54 23.62 -12.82
N ARG A 40 6.44 23.18 -13.47
CA ARG A 40 5.18 22.88 -12.77
C ARG A 40 5.32 21.70 -11.81
N ALA A 41 6.02 20.63 -12.22
CA ALA A 41 6.25 19.46 -11.38
C ALA A 41 7.09 19.80 -10.13
N GLU A 42 8.13 20.60 -10.29
CA GLU A 42 8.94 21.12 -9.18
C GLU A 42 8.12 22.00 -8.24
N MET A 43 7.29 22.90 -8.79
CA MET A 43 6.40 23.73 -7.98
C MET A 43 5.41 22.89 -7.15
N HIS A 44 4.87 21.81 -7.72
CA HIS A 44 4.02 20.86 -6.99
C HIS A 44 4.77 20.13 -5.87
N ARG A 45 6.00 19.66 -6.13
CA ARG A 45 6.86 19.04 -5.11
C ARG A 45 7.18 20.03 -3.98
N ALA A 46 7.54 21.27 -4.31
CA ALA A 46 7.84 22.31 -3.32
C ALA A 46 6.61 22.64 -2.45
N ARG A 47 5.42 22.75 -3.05
CA ARG A 47 4.16 22.93 -2.29
C ARG A 47 3.87 21.74 -1.37
N HIS A 48 4.08 20.52 -1.84
CA HIS A 48 3.88 19.31 -1.05
C HIS A 48 4.84 19.24 0.15
N MET A 49 6.12 19.55 -0.07
CA MET A 49 7.12 19.62 1.01
C MET A 49 6.80 20.68 2.05
N ARG A 50 6.33 21.87 1.64
CA ARG A 50 5.89 22.93 2.59
C ARG A 50 4.68 22.49 3.42
N ARG A 51 3.72 21.76 2.84
CA ARG A 51 2.57 21.19 3.58
C ARG A 51 3.02 20.14 4.60
N MET A 52 3.97 19.28 4.23
CA MET A 52 4.55 18.29 5.15
C MET A 52 5.33 18.93 6.30
N ALA A 53 6.13 19.96 6.02
CA ALA A 53 6.90 20.68 7.04
C ALA A 53 5.98 21.34 8.09
N ARG A 54 4.86 21.94 7.66
CA ARG A 54 3.86 22.51 8.58
C ARG A 54 3.18 21.45 9.46
N ARG A 55 2.97 20.23 8.96
CA ARG A 55 2.42 19.12 9.76
C ARG A 55 3.39 18.57 10.81
N ARG A 56 4.71 18.71 10.60
CA ARG A 56 5.73 18.35 11.60
C ARG A 56 5.91 19.42 12.68
N ALA A 57 5.70 20.70 12.36
CA ALA A 57 5.86 21.79 13.32
C ALA A 57 4.66 21.99 14.27
N GLY A 58 3.53 21.31 14.05
CA GLY A 58 2.29 21.52 14.81
C GLY A 58 1.69 20.23 15.37
N ARG A 59 2.40 19.52 16.26
CA ARG A 59 1.79 18.49 17.10
C ARG A 59 1.94 18.87 18.58
N PRO A 60 0.84 19.23 19.28
CA PRO A 60 0.84 19.55 20.71
C PRO A 60 0.93 18.26 21.56
N PHE A 61 1.69 17.25 21.13
CA PHE A 61 1.85 16.01 21.88
C PHE A 61 2.54 16.27 23.22
N ALA A 62 3.51 17.20 23.24
CA ALA A 62 4.16 17.63 24.48
C ALA A 62 3.19 18.36 25.43
N ALA A 63 2.30 19.20 24.88
CA ALA A 63 1.31 19.91 25.69
C ALA A 63 0.23 18.97 26.25
N VAL A 64 -0.26 18.01 25.46
CA VAL A 64 -1.23 17.01 25.91
C VAL A 64 -0.59 16.06 26.93
N ALA A 65 0.66 15.64 26.72
CA ALA A 65 1.40 14.83 27.70
C ALA A 65 1.65 15.58 29.02
N LEU A 66 1.97 16.88 28.96
CA LEU A 66 2.16 17.72 30.15
C LEU A 66 0.85 17.88 30.95
N VAL A 67 -0.28 18.10 30.26
CA VAL A 67 -1.59 18.22 30.90
C VAL A 67 -2.03 16.90 31.54
N LEU A 68 -1.83 15.76 30.87
CA LEU A 68 -2.11 14.43 31.43
C LEU A 68 -1.23 14.13 32.66
N LEU A 69 0.04 14.54 32.63
CA LEU A 69 0.98 14.32 33.73
C LEU A 69 0.64 15.18 34.95
N LEU A 70 0.22 16.43 34.74
CA LEU A 70 -0.29 17.31 35.80
C LEU A 70 -1.61 16.79 36.40
N PHE A 71 -2.50 16.22 35.58
CA PHE A 71 -3.77 15.67 36.05
C PHE A 71 -3.60 14.42 36.93
N VAL A 72 -2.65 13.55 36.57
CA VAL A 72 -2.30 12.36 37.37
C VAL A 72 -1.62 12.74 38.69
N ALA A 73 -0.79 13.79 38.70
CA ALA A 73 -0.14 14.28 39.92
C ALA A 73 -1.11 14.93 40.92
N ALA A 74 -2.22 15.51 40.45
CA ALA A 74 -3.22 16.16 41.31
C ALA A 74 -4.22 15.19 41.97
N ALA A 75 -4.41 13.99 41.38
CA ALA A 75 -5.44 13.04 41.81
C ALA A 75 -4.90 11.89 42.69
N GLY A 76 -3.59 11.65 42.70
CA GLY A 76 -2.96 10.58 43.47
C GLY A 76 -2.24 11.13 44.69
N GLY A 77 -2.69 10.75 45.90
CA GLY A 77 -1.90 10.95 47.12
C GLY A 77 -0.49 10.35 46.99
N ALA A 78 0.43 10.73 47.89
CA ALA A 78 1.87 10.49 47.79
C ALA A 78 2.30 9.04 47.45
N GLU A 79 1.46 8.03 47.72
CA GLU A 79 1.71 6.63 47.37
C GLU A 79 1.58 6.31 45.86
N GLN A 80 0.82 7.08 45.08
CA GLN A 80 0.65 6.86 43.63
C GLN A 80 1.82 7.43 42.80
N ALA A 81 2.58 8.38 43.34
CA ALA A 81 3.68 9.04 42.64
C ALA A 81 4.85 8.07 42.35
N LEU A 82 5.13 7.13 43.26
CA LEU A 82 6.18 6.12 43.07
C LEU A 82 5.84 5.15 41.93
N ASN A 83 4.57 4.73 41.85
CA ASN A 83 4.11 3.81 40.81
C ASN A 83 4.16 4.44 39.42
N VAL A 84 3.70 5.69 39.29
CA VAL A 84 3.73 6.42 38.00
C VAL A 84 5.18 6.67 37.55
N ALA A 85 6.08 7.01 38.47
CA ALA A 85 7.51 7.17 38.15
C ALA A 85 8.14 5.85 37.71
N MET A 86 7.80 4.73 38.35
CA MET A 86 8.30 3.40 37.99
C MET A 86 7.80 2.96 36.60
N PHE A 87 6.52 3.19 36.29
CA PHE A 87 5.97 2.89 34.95
C PHE A 87 6.57 3.79 33.85
N ALA A 88 6.83 5.06 34.14
CA ALA A 88 7.49 5.96 33.19
C ALA A 88 8.93 5.53 32.88
N VAL A 89 9.71 5.13 33.90
CA VAL A 89 11.06 4.60 33.73
C VAL A 89 11.05 3.27 32.97
N LEU A 90 10.11 2.38 33.27
CA LEU A 90 9.96 1.10 32.56
C LEU A 90 9.56 1.32 31.09
N PHE A 91 8.68 2.28 30.80
CA PHE A 91 8.29 2.63 29.42
C PHE A 91 9.45 3.26 28.63
N ILE A 92 10.27 4.10 29.26
CA ILE A 92 11.50 4.66 28.65
C ILE A 92 12.54 3.55 28.41
N ALA A 93 12.70 2.61 29.34
CA ALA A 93 13.60 1.47 29.19
C ALA A 93 13.15 0.51 28.06
N ILE A 94 11.86 0.18 27.98
CA ILE A 94 11.30 -0.67 26.92
C ILE A 94 11.44 0.01 25.56
N THR A 95 11.14 1.30 25.43
CA THR A 95 11.32 2.03 24.16
C THR A 95 12.78 2.19 23.76
N ALA A 96 13.71 2.30 24.72
CA ALA A 96 15.16 2.33 24.47
C ALA A 96 15.74 0.96 24.07
N ILE A 97 15.15 -0.15 24.52
CA ILE A 97 15.61 -1.52 24.21
C ILE A 97 14.95 -2.07 22.93
N THR A 98 13.70 -1.72 22.64
CA THR A 98 13.00 -2.20 21.42
C THR A 98 13.30 -1.34 20.18
N GLY A 99 13.76 -0.10 20.37
CA GLY A 99 14.15 0.81 19.28
C GLY A 99 15.32 0.34 18.40
N PRO A 100 16.41 -0.24 18.94
CA PRO A 100 17.54 -0.68 18.12
C PRO A 100 17.33 -2.05 17.46
N ALA A 101 16.56 -2.97 18.06
CA ALA A 101 16.39 -4.33 17.54
C ALA A 101 15.63 -4.38 16.20
N LEU A 102 14.66 -3.48 16.00
CA LEU A 102 13.94 -3.34 14.72
C LEU A 102 14.73 -2.55 13.66
N LEU A 103 15.78 -1.81 14.06
CA LEU A 103 16.70 -1.14 13.12
C LEU A 103 17.86 -2.05 12.68
N ILE A 104 18.27 -3.03 13.50
CA ILE A 104 19.35 -3.97 13.14
C ILE A 104 18.85 -5.08 12.19
N GLY A 105 17.62 -5.58 12.36
CA GLY A 105 17.02 -6.58 11.44
C GLY A 105 16.69 -6.02 10.05
N GLY A 106 16.20 -4.77 9.98
CA GLY A 106 15.88 -4.10 8.71
C GLY A 106 17.13 -3.62 7.95
N ALA A 107 18.19 -3.23 8.65
CA ALA A 107 19.45 -2.82 8.03
C ALA A 107 20.24 -4.01 7.44
N ALA A 108 20.22 -5.18 8.08
CA ALA A 108 20.93 -6.37 7.60
C ALA A 108 20.40 -6.88 6.24
N VAL A 109 19.09 -6.80 6.00
CA VAL A 109 18.46 -7.20 4.72
C VAL A 109 18.64 -6.13 3.64
N ALA A 110 18.69 -4.84 4.01
CA ALA A 110 18.94 -3.74 3.07
C ALA A 110 20.42 -3.65 2.64
N LEU A 111 21.38 -3.98 3.52
CA LEU A 111 22.81 -3.98 3.23
C LEU A 111 23.25 -5.18 2.38
N THR A 112 22.66 -6.37 2.57
CA THR A 112 22.96 -7.57 1.77
C THR A 112 22.44 -7.47 0.32
N ARG A 113 21.33 -6.75 0.08
CA ARG A 113 20.88 -6.43 -1.29
C ARG A 113 21.71 -5.33 -1.97
N ARG A 114 22.33 -4.43 -1.19
CA ARG A 114 23.16 -3.35 -1.75
C ARG A 114 24.60 -3.80 -2.04
N SER A 115 25.15 -4.76 -1.28
CA SER A 115 26.51 -5.28 -1.50
C SER A 115 26.64 -6.13 -2.77
N ARG A 116 25.60 -6.86 -3.18
CA ARG A 116 25.58 -7.58 -4.47
C ARG A 116 25.61 -6.68 -5.72
N ARG A 117 25.45 -5.35 -5.58
CA ARG A 117 25.54 -4.39 -6.69
C ARG A 117 26.83 -3.58 -6.73
N ARG A 118 27.76 -3.78 -5.79
CA ARG A 118 29.07 -3.12 -5.79
C ARG A 118 30.15 -4.18 -5.74
N GLY A 119 30.40 -4.81 -6.89
CA GLY A 119 31.68 -5.47 -7.11
C GLY A 119 32.81 -4.42 -7.03
N PRO A 120 34.04 -4.83 -6.65
CA PRO A 120 35.18 -3.94 -6.65
C PRO A 120 35.41 -3.42 -8.07
N VAL A 121 35.35 -2.10 -8.24
CA VAL A 121 35.75 -1.44 -9.48
C VAL A 121 37.27 -1.47 -9.51
N ALA A 122 37.83 -2.50 -10.14
CA ALA A 122 39.21 -2.48 -10.58
C ALA A 122 39.37 -1.32 -11.57
N ALA A 123 40.16 -0.33 -11.19
CA ALA A 123 40.55 0.76 -12.06
C ALA A 123 41.37 0.17 -13.23
N GLY A 124 40.89 0.32 -14.47
CA GLY A 124 41.72 0.06 -15.65
C GLY A 124 41.04 -0.48 -16.90
N THR A 125 39.82 -1.02 -16.83
CA THR A 125 39.09 -1.46 -18.04
C THR A 125 37.81 -0.69 -18.17
N ALA A 126 37.70 0.13 -19.23
CA ALA A 126 36.43 0.75 -19.60
C ALA A 126 35.33 -0.34 -19.65
N PRO A 127 34.18 -0.17 -18.98
CA PRO A 127 33.15 -1.17 -18.99
C PRO A 127 32.68 -1.37 -20.43
N ILE A 128 32.87 -2.58 -20.96
CA ILE A 128 32.27 -3.00 -22.21
C ILE A 128 30.76 -2.72 -22.07
N PRO A 129 30.12 -1.97 -22.99
CA PRO A 129 28.69 -1.70 -22.89
C PRO A 129 27.97 -3.04 -22.81
N ALA A 130 27.33 -3.29 -21.66
CA ALA A 130 26.63 -4.54 -21.41
C ALA A 130 25.63 -4.75 -22.55
N ARG A 131 25.83 -5.82 -23.33
CA ARG A 131 24.91 -6.24 -24.38
C ARG A 131 23.51 -6.30 -23.74
N PRO A 132 22.48 -5.68 -24.36
CA PRO A 132 21.12 -5.76 -23.83
C PRO A 132 20.77 -7.23 -23.62
N ALA A 133 20.40 -7.59 -22.39
CA ALA A 133 19.94 -8.94 -22.10
C ALA A 133 18.80 -9.27 -23.08
N ALA A 134 18.85 -10.46 -23.68
CA ALA A 134 17.79 -10.90 -24.57
C ALA A 134 16.44 -10.79 -23.83
N PRO A 135 15.37 -10.31 -24.49
CA PRO A 135 14.08 -10.20 -23.85
C PRO A 135 13.66 -11.56 -23.28
N PRO A 136 13.10 -11.61 -22.07
CA PRO A 136 12.66 -12.86 -21.47
C PRO A 136 11.68 -13.56 -22.42
N ARG A 137 11.76 -14.89 -22.49
CA ARG A 137 10.83 -15.68 -23.29
C ARG A 137 9.39 -15.34 -22.86
N PRO A 138 8.46 -15.07 -23.79
CA PRO A 138 7.10 -14.65 -23.46
C PRO A 138 6.39 -15.59 -22.49
N GLU A 139 6.59 -16.90 -22.66
CA GLU A 139 6.06 -17.92 -21.76
C GLU A 139 6.61 -17.80 -20.33
N ALA A 140 7.92 -17.58 -20.16
CA ALA A 140 8.52 -17.38 -18.85
C ALA A 140 8.01 -16.09 -18.16
N ALA A 141 7.77 -15.03 -18.93
CA ALA A 141 7.18 -13.80 -18.42
C ALA A 141 5.72 -14.00 -17.99
N TRP A 142 4.95 -14.76 -18.77
CA TRP A 142 3.57 -15.14 -18.45
C TRP A 142 3.48 -16.00 -17.19
N GLN A 143 4.30 -17.06 -17.08
CA GLN A 143 4.36 -17.90 -15.88
C GLN A 143 4.70 -17.10 -14.62
N LYS A 144 5.62 -16.14 -14.74
CA LYS A 144 5.93 -15.22 -13.64
C LYS A 144 4.76 -14.30 -13.29
N ALA A 145 3.98 -13.84 -14.28
CA ALA A 145 2.77 -13.08 -14.01
C ALA A 145 1.72 -13.95 -13.29
N ARG A 146 1.56 -15.21 -13.69
CA ARG A 146 0.63 -16.15 -13.06
C ARG A 146 0.98 -16.42 -11.60
N ALA A 147 2.24 -16.75 -11.32
CA ALA A 147 2.70 -16.95 -9.94
C ALA A 147 2.50 -15.72 -9.03
N ARG A 148 2.64 -14.51 -9.59
CA ARG A 148 2.33 -13.26 -8.86
C ARG A 148 0.85 -13.08 -8.63
N PHE A 149 0.02 -13.41 -9.63
CA PHE A 149 -1.43 -13.34 -9.50
C PHE A 149 -1.94 -14.34 -8.47
N ASP A 150 -1.42 -15.57 -8.46
CA ASP A 150 -1.75 -16.59 -7.45
C ASP A 150 -1.38 -16.11 -6.04
N ALA A 151 -0.20 -15.50 -5.87
CA ALA A 151 0.20 -14.90 -4.61
C ALA A 151 -0.75 -13.76 -4.17
N LEU A 152 -1.17 -12.90 -5.10
CA LEU A 152 -2.14 -11.83 -4.83
C LEU A 152 -3.51 -12.40 -4.46
N ARG A 153 -3.99 -13.44 -5.15
CA ARG A 153 -5.24 -14.14 -4.83
C ARG A 153 -5.18 -14.73 -3.43
N ALA A 154 -4.08 -15.39 -3.08
CA ALA A 154 -3.88 -15.95 -1.75
C ALA A 154 -3.84 -14.86 -0.66
N GLU A 155 -3.17 -13.74 -0.90
CA GLU A 155 -3.12 -12.61 0.04
C GLU A 155 -4.50 -11.98 0.25
N TYR A 156 -5.25 -11.76 -0.84
CA TYR A 156 -6.60 -11.22 -0.76
C TYR A 156 -7.57 -12.18 -0.08
N ALA A 157 -7.53 -13.47 -0.42
CA ALA A 157 -8.34 -14.49 0.24
C ALA A 157 -8.01 -14.61 1.74
N ALA A 158 -6.72 -14.55 2.11
CA ALA A 158 -6.32 -14.56 3.52
C ALA A 158 -6.89 -13.37 4.29
N PHE A 159 -6.97 -12.18 3.67
CA PHE A 159 -7.64 -11.03 4.26
C PHE A 159 -9.15 -11.25 4.41
N GLU A 160 -9.83 -11.68 3.34
CA GLU A 160 -11.29 -11.85 3.35
C GLU A 160 -11.77 -12.97 4.27
N CYS A 161 -10.94 -13.98 4.54
CA CYS A 161 -11.25 -15.09 5.42
C CYS A 161 -10.86 -14.85 6.89
N ASP A 162 -10.16 -13.76 7.22
CA ASP A 162 -9.78 -13.43 8.60
C ASP A 162 -10.66 -12.28 9.16
N PRO A 163 -11.64 -12.58 10.03
CA PRO A 163 -12.49 -11.57 10.64
C PRO A 163 -11.71 -10.49 11.38
N MET A 164 -10.59 -10.83 12.02
CA MET A 164 -9.77 -9.87 12.75
C MET A 164 -9.08 -8.91 11.77
N ALA A 165 -8.53 -9.42 10.67
CA ALA A 165 -7.92 -8.59 9.64
C ALA A 165 -8.91 -7.59 9.03
N VAL A 166 -10.15 -8.03 8.75
CA VAL A 166 -11.23 -7.17 8.24
C VAL A 166 -11.59 -6.09 9.27
N LEU A 167 -11.76 -6.45 10.54
CA LEU A 167 -12.10 -5.49 11.60
C LEU A 167 -11.01 -4.44 11.85
N HIS A 168 -9.75 -4.79 11.65
CA HIS A 168 -8.64 -3.83 11.75
C HIS A 168 -8.56 -2.87 10.56
N ARG A 169 -9.04 -3.29 9.38
CA ARG A 169 -8.96 -2.54 8.12
C ARG A 169 -10.30 -2.58 7.36
N PRO A 170 -11.40 -2.06 7.94
CA PRO A 170 -12.73 -2.21 7.35
C PRO A 170 -12.85 -1.53 5.98
N ALA A 171 -12.14 -0.42 5.77
CA ALA A 171 -12.09 0.27 4.48
C ALA A 171 -11.53 -0.58 3.32
N LEU A 172 -10.80 -1.66 3.62
CA LEU A 172 -10.28 -2.58 2.59
C LEU A 172 -11.35 -3.58 2.10
N ALA A 173 -12.42 -3.81 2.88
CA ALA A 173 -13.57 -4.62 2.49
C ALA A 173 -14.73 -3.78 1.91
N ASP A 174 -14.66 -2.45 2.04
CA ASP A 174 -15.69 -1.53 1.57
C ASP A 174 -15.41 -1.02 0.14
N VAL A 175 -16.21 -1.49 -0.82
CA VAL A 175 -16.13 -1.08 -2.23
C VAL A 175 -16.57 0.36 -2.48
N SER A 176 -17.22 1.03 -1.52
CA SER A 176 -17.49 2.47 -1.60
C SER A 176 -16.20 3.30 -1.53
N VAL A 177 -15.13 2.74 -0.95
CA VAL A 177 -13.82 3.36 -0.89
C VAL A 177 -13.14 3.25 -2.26
N ALA A 178 -12.87 4.41 -2.88
CA ALA A 178 -12.34 4.48 -4.24
C ALA A 178 -11.03 3.70 -4.48
N SER A 179 -10.17 3.52 -3.47
CA SER A 179 -8.98 2.68 -3.63
C SER A 179 -9.30 1.19 -3.69
N THR A 180 -10.28 0.75 -2.91
CA THR A 180 -10.77 -0.63 -2.85
C THR A 180 -11.54 -0.98 -4.12
N ALA A 181 -12.45 -0.11 -4.58
CA ALA A 181 -13.13 -0.28 -5.87
C ALA A 181 -12.14 -0.50 -7.02
N ARG A 182 -11.12 0.36 -7.13
CA ARG A 182 -10.07 0.22 -8.16
C ARG A 182 -9.30 -1.09 -8.07
N PHE A 183 -9.10 -1.61 -6.86
CA PHE A 183 -8.47 -2.92 -6.68
C PHE A 183 -9.39 -4.04 -7.17
N VAL A 184 -10.66 -4.04 -6.75
CA VAL A 184 -11.65 -5.05 -7.16
C VAL A 184 -11.79 -5.08 -8.69
N ASP A 185 -11.90 -3.92 -9.34
CA ASP A 185 -11.97 -3.82 -10.81
C ASP A 185 -10.70 -4.38 -11.49
N ALA A 186 -9.52 -3.98 -11.01
CA ALA A 186 -8.26 -4.44 -11.59
C ALA A 186 -8.00 -5.94 -11.36
N PHE A 187 -8.45 -6.46 -10.22
CA PHE A 187 -8.37 -7.87 -9.87
C PHE A 187 -9.32 -8.71 -10.73
N ALA A 188 -10.56 -8.24 -10.92
CA ALA A 188 -11.54 -8.88 -11.80
C ALA A 188 -11.04 -8.95 -13.26
N GLU A 189 -10.41 -7.88 -13.74
CA GLU A 189 -9.81 -7.88 -15.09
C GLU A 189 -8.66 -8.89 -15.22
N ALA A 190 -7.77 -8.97 -14.22
CA ALA A 190 -6.71 -9.97 -14.23
C ALA A 190 -7.28 -11.40 -14.19
N GLN A 191 -8.34 -11.62 -13.40
CA GLN A 191 -9.01 -12.91 -13.29
C GLN A 191 -9.68 -13.33 -14.62
N ALA A 192 -10.28 -12.38 -15.34
CA ALA A 192 -10.90 -12.63 -16.65
C ALA A 192 -9.89 -13.00 -17.74
N LEU A 193 -8.63 -12.61 -17.59
CA LEU A 193 -7.54 -12.91 -18.51
C LEU A 193 -6.72 -14.15 -18.11
N ASP A 194 -6.95 -14.70 -16.91
CA ASP A 194 -6.27 -15.89 -16.41
C ASP A 194 -6.68 -17.13 -17.24
N THR A 195 -5.69 -17.93 -17.61
CA THR A 195 -5.86 -19.10 -18.50
C THR A 195 -4.99 -20.25 -18.01
N ASP A 196 -5.43 -21.49 -18.21
CA ASP A 196 -4.70 -22.66 -17.70
C ASP A 196 -3.43 -22.98 -18.50
N ALA A 197 -3.46 -22.73 -19.81
CA ALA A 197 -2.38 -22.96 -20.75
C ALA A 197 -1.87 -21.66 -21.35
N PHE A 198 -0.62 -21.64 -21.83
CA PHE A 198 0.00 -20.45 -22.40
C PHE A 198 -0.82 -19.89 -23.58
N PRO A 199 -1.35 -18.67 -23.47
CA PRO A 199 -2.20 -18.08 -24.50
C PRO A 199 -1.37 -17.38 -25.58
N PRO A 200 -1.98 -16.89 -26.68
CA PRO A 200 -1.28 -16.07 -27.67
C PRO A 200 -0.54 -14.89 -27.03
N ALA A 201 0.63 -14.54 -27.57
CA ALA A 201 1.57 -13.59 -26.94
C ALA A 201 0.95 -12.21 -26.58
N ALA A 202 -0.02 -11.74 -27.37
CA ALA A 202 -0.75 -10.52 -27.07
C ALA A 202 -1.60 -10.65 -25.80
N HIS A 203 -2.33 -11.76 -25.65
CA HIS A 203 -3.12 -12.07 -24.45
C HIS A 203 -2.22 -12.23 -23.22
N ALA A 204 -1.09 -12.94 -23.35
CA ALA A 204 -0.12 -13.08 -22.28
C ALA A 204 0.43 -11.74 -21.78
N THR A 205 0.65 -10.79 -22.70
CA THR A 205 1.10 -9.43 -22.39
C THR A 205 0.00 -8.60 -21.71
N SER A 206 -1.25 -8.73 -22.16
CA SER A 206 -2.42 -8.11 -21.53
C SER A 206 -2.63 -8.63 -20.11
N PHE A 207 -2.55 -9.95 -19.90
CA PHE A 207 -2.61 -10.56 -18.58
C PHE A 207 -1.51 -10.01 -17.65
N GLY A 208 -0.25 -10.01 -18.10
CA GLY A 208 0.85 -9.45 -17.30
C GLY A 208 0.62 -7.99 -16.91
N SER A 209 0.07 -7.18 -17.82
CA SER A 209 -0.27 -5.77 -17.57
C SER A 209 -1.46 -5.60 -16.61
N ALA A 210 -2.43 -6.51 -16.63
CA ALA A 210 -3.56 -6.54 -15.72
C ALA A 210 -3.11 -6.93 -14.30
N VAL A 211 -2.30 -7.98 -14.16
CA VAL A 211 -1.69 -8.39 -12.87
C VAL A 211 -0.89 -7.25 -12.25
N ASP A 212 -0.07 -6.57 -13.04
CA ASP A 212 0.69 -5.40 -12.59
C ASP A 212 -0.20 -4.27 -12.06
N ARG A 213 -1.38 -4.06 -12.65
CA ARG A 213 -2.36 -3.08 -12.17
C ARG A 213 -3.05 -3.54 -10.90
N ALA A 214 -3.46 -4.81 -10.83
CA ALA A 214 -4.06 -5.41 -9.64
C ALA A 214 -3.12 -5.31 -8.43
N GLU A 215 -1.84 -5.70 -8.57
CA GLU A 215 -0.85 -5.60 -7.48
C GLU A 215 -0.64 -4.16 -6.99
N ARG A 216 -0.60 -3.19 -7.90
CA ARG A 216 -0.47 -1.77 -7.53
C ARG A 216 -1.72 -1.24 -6.83
N ALA A 217 -2.89 -1.62 -7.34
CA ALA A 217 -4.17 -1.21 -6.76
C ALA A 217 -4.36 -1.82 -5.36
N TRP A 218 -3.98 -3.09 -5.18
CA TRP A 218 -3.98 -3.77 -3.88
C TRP A 218 -3.15 -3.02 -2.85
N ARG A 219 -1.88 -2.75 -3.14
CA ARG A 219 -0.99 -1.99 -2.23
C ARG A 219 -1.57 -0.61 -1.90
N ALA A 220 -2.13 0.08 -2.89
CA ALA A 220 -2.75 1.38 -2.68
C ALA A 220 -4.02 1.31 -1.82
N ALA A 221 -4.81 0.23 -1.94
CA ALA A 221 -5.99 -0.04 -1.13
C ALA A 221 -5.58 -0.35 0.31
N VAL A 222 -4.61 -1.24 0.52
CA VAL A 222 -4.04 -1.55 1.84
C VAL A 222 -3.50 -0.28 2.51
N ASP A 223 -2.67 0.49 1.81
CA ASP A 223 -2.12 1.76 2.31
C ASP A 223 -3.22 2.77 2.67
N ALA A 224 -4.30 2.82 1.90
CA ALA A 224 -5.44 3.69 2.17
C ALA A 224 -6.23 3.23 3.39
N ALA A 225 -6.51 1.93 3.49
CA ALA A 225 -7.17 1.32 4.63
C ALA A 225 -6.35 1.48 5.92
N ASP A 226 -5.02 1.39 5.86
CA ASP A 226 -4.12 1.62 6.99
C ASP A 226 -4.06 3.08 7.43
N ARG A 227 -4.35 4.03 6.53
CA ARG A 227 -4.47 5.46 6.86
C ARG A 227 -5.85 5.80 7.43
N ILE A 228 -6.91 5.19 6.90
CA ILE A 228 -8.29 5.41 7.35
C ILE A 228 -8.51 4.69 8.69
N ARG A 229 -8.12 3.42 8.81
CA ARG A 229 -8.40 2.53 9.96
C ARG A 229 -9.84 2.69 10.43
N LEU A 230 -10.01 3.19 11.65
CA LEU A 230 -11.29 3.48 12.30
C LEU A 230 -11.56 4.99 12.39
N SER A 231 -10.84 5.84 11.65
CA SER A 231 -11.00 7.30 11.72
C SER A 231 -12.29 7.78 11.07
N GLY A 232 -12.86 7.00 10.14
CA GLY A 232 -14.17 7.27 9.53
C GLY A 232 -15.35 6.94 10.44
N LEU A 233 -15.10 6.22 11.55
CA LEU A 233 -16.13 5.81 12.50
C LEU A 233 -16.33 6.86 13.60
N SER A 234 -17.57 7.01 14.05
CA SER A 234 -17.89 7.72 15.28
C SER A 234 -17.22 7.05 16.50
N PRO A 235 -17.06 7.76 17.62
CA PRO A 235 -16.49 7.15 18.83
C PRO A 235 -17.26 5.93 19.33
N ALA A 236 -18.59 5.92 19.20
CA ALA A 236 -19.43 4.81 19.62
C ALA A 236 -19.23 3.57 18.72
N GLU A 237 -19.18 3.77 17.41
CA GLU A 237 -18.91 2.71 16.42
C GLU A 237 -17.51 2.12 16.59
N ARG A 238 -16.50 2.99 16.78
CA ARG A 238 -15.14 2.54 17.08
C ARG A 238 -15.09 1.69 18.36
N GLY A 239 -15.77 2.14 19.41
CA GLY A 239 -15.87 1.38 20.65
C GLY A 239 -16.58 0.02 20.46
N ALA A 240 -17.56 -0.06 19.57
CA ALA A 240 -18.20 -1.33 19.22
C ALA A 240 -17.26 -2.29 18.49
N VAL A 241 -16.51 -1.79 17.49
CA VAL A 241 -15.48 -2.58 16.79
C VAL A 241 -14.42 -3.08 17.77
N GLU A 242 -13.92 -2.21 18.66
CA GLU A 242 -12.93 -2.59 19.68
C GLU A 242 -13.48 -3.64 20.66
N ARG A 243 -14.77 -3.57 21.03
CA ARG A 243 -15.42 -4.61 21.85
C ARG A 243 -15.47 -5.95 21.11
N VAL A 244 -15.84 -5.96 19.83
CA VAL A 244 -15.85 -7.19 19.03
C VAL A 244 -14.45 -7.79 18.95
N ILE A 245 -13.43 -6.98 18.66
CA ILE A 245 -12.02 -7.42 18.62
C ILE A 245 -11.65 -8.07 19.96
N LYS A 246 -11.99 -7.44 21.10
CA LYS A 246 -11.73 -8.02 22.42
C LYS A 246 -12.45 -9.36 22.63
N LEU A 247 -13.73 -9.45 22.27
CA LEU A 247 -14.50 -10.69 22.40
C LEU A 247 -13.90 -11.82 21.56
N LEU A 248 -13.47 -11.55 20.33
CA LEU A 248 -12.83 -12.54 19.47
C LEU A 248 -11.45 -12.95 19.99
N THR A 249 -10.67 -12.02 20.54
CA THR A 249 -9.41 -12.34 21.22
C THR A 249 -9.66 -13.23 22.45
N THR A 250 -10.62 -12.88 23.31
CA THR A 250 -11.01 -13.72 24.46
C THR A 250 -11.47 -15.10 24.03
N ALA A 251 -12.26 -15.20 22.96
CA ALA A 251 -12.72 -16.48 22.44
C ALA A 251 -11.54 -17.35 21.97
N ARG A 252 -10.57 -16.75 21.26
CA ARG A 252 -9.40 -17.47 20.75
C ARG A 252 -8.43 -17.90 21.86
N ASP A 253 -8.27 -17.06 22.88
CA ASP A 253 -7.26 -17.23 23.92
C ASP A 253 -7.81 -17.96 25.17
N SER A 254 -9.11 -18.29 25.23
CA SER A 254 -9.72 -19.01 26.36
C SER A 254 -9.67 -20.52 26.19
N ASP A 255 -9.13 -21.19 27.21
CA ASP A 255 -9.12 -22.65 27.35
C ASP A 255 -10.46 -23.21 27.88
N ASN A 256 -11.43 -22.35 28.18
CA ASN A 256 -12.76 -22.74 28.65
C ASN A 256 -13.79 -22.68 27.52
N ASP A 257 -14.33 -23.83 27.14
CA ASP A 257 -15.32 -23.97 26.05
C ASP A 257 -16.56 -23.09 26.26
N ALA A 258 -17.08 -22.99 27.48
CA ALA A 258 -18.26 -22.18 27.78
C ALA A 258 -17.98 -20.68 27.63
N GLU A 259 -16.81 -20.22 28.10
CA GLU A 259 -16.37 -18.83 27.94
C GLU A 259 -16.13 -18.50 26.47
N ARG A 260 -15.44 -19.38 25.74
CA ARG A 260 -15.18 -19.26 24.30
C ARG A 260 -16.46 -19.14 23.48
N LEU A 261 -17.42 -20.05 23.70
CA LEU A 261 -18.73 -20.03 23.01
C LEU A 261 -19.54 -18.77 23.35
N ALA A 262 -19.53 -18.35 24.62
CA ALA A 262 -20.20 -17.12 25.05
C ALA A 262 -19.57 -15.88 24.40
N ALA A 263 -18.24 -15.83 24.29
CA ALA A 263 -17.52 -14.75 23.64
C ALA A 263 -17.81 -14.69 22.13
N TYR A 264 -17.78 -15.82 21.41
CA TYR A 264 -18.18 -15.87 20.01
C TYR A 264 -19.63 -15.43 19.79
N THR A 265 -20.56 -15.91 20.62
CA THR A 265 -21.98 -15.55 20.51
C THR A 265 -22.19 -14.04 20.67
N ARG A 266 -21.53 -13.43 21.65
CA ARG A 266 -21.57 -11.97 21.86
C ARG A 266 -20.92 -11.21 20.71
N ALA A 267 -19.77 -11.68 20.21
CA ALA A 267 -19.09 -11.05 19.08
C ALA A 267 -19.98 -11.04 17.82
N ARG A 268 -20.63 -12.17 17.50
CA ARG A 268 -21.59 -12.30 16.39
C ARG A 268 -22.76 -11.35 16.53
N ALA A 269 -23.36 -11.27 17.72
CA ALA A 269 -24.48 -10.39 17.97
C ALA A 269 -24.12 -8.90 17.79
N GLU A 270 -22.93 -8.49 18.24
CA GLU A 270 -22.43 -7.12 18.03
C GLU A 270 -22.07 -6.86 16.56
N LEU A 271 -21.43 -7.80 15.86
CA LEU A 271 -21.16 -7.72 14.42
C LEU A 271 -22.44 -7.57 13.60
N ALA A 272 -23.48 -8.37 13.90
CA ALA A 272 -24.76 -8.28 13.22
C ALA A 272 -25.49 -6.94 13.47
N LYS A 273 -25.18 -6.22 14.56
CA LYS A 273 -25.65 -4.85 14.75
C LYS A 273 -24.90 -3.88 13.83
N LEU A 274 -23.57 -3.98 13.78
CA LEU A 274 -22.72 -3.11 12.96
C LEU A 274 -23.02 -3.25 11.46
N ASP A 275 -23.28 -4.47 10.99
CA ASP A 275 -23.63 -4.75 9.60
C ASP A 275 -25.01 -4.19 9.22
N ARG A 276 -26.02 -4.39 10.08
CA ARG A 276 -27.36 -3.83 9.87
C ARG A 276 -27.38 -2.30 9.80
N THR A 277 -26.48 -1.64 10.52
CA THR A 277 -26.34 -0.18 10.50
C THR A 277 -25.46 0.31 9.34
N GLY A 278 -24.88 -0.58 8.53
CA GLY A 278 -24.00 -0.24 7.42
C GLY A 278 -22.64 0.34 7.85
N VAL A 279 -22.23 0.08 9.10
CA VAL A 279 -20.99 0.65 9.67
C VAL A 279 -19.79 -0.21 9.29
N ILE A 280 -19.95 -1.53 9.41
CA ILE A 280 -18.93 -2.51 9.02
C ILE A 280 -19.64 -3.61 8.25
N HIS A 281 -19.17 -3.87 7.03
CA HIS A 281 -19.57 -5.04 6.27
C HIS A 281 -18.49 -6.10 6.39
N LEU A 282 -18.87 -7.26 6.92
CA LEU A 282 -17.98 -8.42 7.00
C LEU A 282 -18.17 -9.27 5.73
N PRO A 283 -17.10 -9.57 4.98
CA PRO A 283 -17.17 -10.50 3.86
C PRO A 283 -17.79 -11.84 4.31
N HIS A 284 -18.58 -12.46 3.42
CA HIS A 284 -19.27 -13.71 3.73
C HIS A 284 -18.30 -14.82 4.15
N THR A 285 -17.11 -14.85 3.56
CA THR A 285 -16.02 -15.78 3.89
C THR A 285 -15.51 -15.59 5.32
N ALA A 286 -15.27 -14.36 5.78
CA ALA A 286 -14.93 -14.08 7.17
C ALA A 286 -16.09 -14.46 8.12
N ALA A 287 -17.33 -14.15 7.76
CA ALA A 287 -18.49 -14.54 8.57
C ALA A 287 -18.58 -16.06 8.72
N ALA A 288 -18.38 -16.80 7.62
CA ALA A 288 -18.35 -18.27 7.61
C ALA A 288 -17.18 -18.82 8.45
N ALA A 289 -15.98 -18.25 8.32
CA ALA A 289 -14.82 -18.65 9.13
C ALA A 289 -15.06 -18.45 10.63
N LEU A 290 -15.77 -17.38 11.00
CA LEU A 290 -16.16 -17.12 12.38
C LEU A 290 -17.22 -18.13 12.88
N ASP A 291 -18.19 -18.48 12.03
CA ASP A 291 -19.18 -19.50 12.33
C ASP A 291 -18.56 -20.90 12.47
N ASP A 292 -17.59 -21.24 11.62
CA ASP A 292 -16.81 -22.48 11.72
C ASP A 292 -16.00 -22.53 13.00
N ALA A 293 -15.30 -21.45 13.36
CA ALA A 293 -14.55 -21.36 14.61
C ALA A 293 -15.46 -21.51 15.85
N ALA A 294 -16.69 -20.98 15.79
CA ALA A 294 -17.67 -21.16 16.85
C ALA A 294 -18.21 -22.61 16.93
N ARG A 295 -18.30 -23.33 15.80
CA ARG A 295 -18.77 -24.73 15.74
C ARG A 295 -17.70 -25.76 16.10
N GLY A 296 -16.45 -25.54 15.69
CA GLY A 296 -15.30 -26.40 16.02
C GLY A 296 -14.97 -26.47 17.51
N ALA A 297 -15.70 -25.70 18.33
CA ALA A 297 -15.66 -25.68 19.79
C ALA A 297 -16.72 -26.56 20.46
N LEU A 298 -17.56 -27.29 19.71
CA LEU A 298 -18.49 -28.28 20.27
C LEU A 298 -17.79 -29.64 20.38
N PRO A 299 -17.82 -30.31 21.54
CA PRO A 299 -17.30 -31.67 21.64
C PRO A 299 -18.11 -32.61 20.72
N ALA A 300 -17.39 -33.52 20.04
CA ALA A 300 -17.98 -34.62 19.27
C ALA A 300 -18.71 -35.62 20.18
#